data_AF-A0A7C1VHB0-F1
#
_entry.id   AF-A0A7C1VHB0-F1
#
_cell.length_a   1.000
_cell.length_b   1.000
_cell.length_c   1.000
_cell.angle_alpha   90.00
_cell.angle_beta   90.00
_cell.angle_gamma   90.00
#
_symmetry.space_group_name_H-M   'P 1'
#
loop_
_entity.id
_entity.type
_entity.pdbx_description
1 polymer ?
#
loop_
_entity_poly.entity_id
_entity_poly.type
_entity_poly.pdbx_seq_one_letter_code
_entity_poly.pdbx_strand_id
1 'polypeptide(L)'
;MENQLSVIVKESGLEKTKAQVLLDNFSTYFQVASEWEKKAKTIVVSDASQEVEMKMARVGRLFLREKRIAIEHTRKDLKEQSLREGKAIDGIANVLKALIVPIEEHLEKQEKYVEIKAAEEAKRKQIEAEEKAEQERIAKEKAEEAERKRIREENIRLQKEAEERERKMIEEKEAAERILKEEQERRERELAAERAKAEEERLEVEEKQRAYKEKVQKEKEEAERVARLDQEKKDKIIAEQKARVKAEQEKAEKEKKEAEEKVRIEIERREKEVAEQKAKAEEEKKAYEASLIKCPFCKKSFSLEQVKGKPEDDSEVPF
;
A
#
# COMPACT_ATOMS: atom_id res chain seq x y z
N MET A 1 105.91 -35.48 58.88
CA MET A 1 104.80 -35.57 57.92
C MET A 1 103.53 -35.55 58.74
N GLU A 2 102.73 -34.48 58.65
CA GLU A 2 101.39 -34.51 59.23
C GLU A 2 100.62 -35.68 58.61
N ASN A 3 99.96 -36.46 59.45
CA ASN A 3 99.14 -37.57 58.98
C ASN A 3 98.03 -36.97 58.10
N GLN A 4 97.83 -37.46 56.87
CA GLN A 4 96.78 -36.95 55.98
C GLN A 4 95.40 -36.99 56.66
N LEU A 5 95.17 -37.94 57.58
CA LEU A 5 93.99 -37.97 58.42
C LEU A 5 93.84 -36.73 59.31
N SER A 6 94.93 -36.21 59.87
CA SER A 6 94.90 -35.01 60.72
C SER A 6 94.54 -33.75 59.95
N VAL A 7 94.90 -33.67 58.66
CA VAL A 7 94.55 -32.53 57.79
C VAL A 7 93.06 -32.56 57.49
N ILE A 8 92.55 -33.73 57.06
CA ILE A 8 91.12 -33.94 56.77
C ILE A 8 90.24 -33.62 57.99
N VAL A 9 90.66 -34.06 59.18
CA VAL A 9 89.91 -33.80 60.41
C VAL A 9 89.93 -32.31 60.79
N LYS A 10 91.07 -31.60 60.62
CA LYS A 10 91.16 -30.16 60.88
C LYS A 10 90.28 -29.34 59.91
N GLU A 11 90.20 -29.73 58.64
CA GLU A 11 89.42 -29.04 57.60
C GLU A 11 87.90 -29.30 57.73
N SER A 12 87.51 -30.37 58.42
CA SER A 12 86.10 -30.78 58.54
C SER A 12 85.21 -29.87 59.41
N GLY A 13 85.79 -28.95 60.19
CA GLY A 13 85.04 -28.06 61.08
C GLY A 13 84.34 -28.76 62.26
N LEU A 14 84.69 -30.02 62.54
CA LEU A 14 84.12 -30.78 63.65
C LEU A 14 84.57 -30.23 65.02
N GLU A 15 83.71 -30.45 66.02
CA GLU A 15 84.05 -30.20 67.42
C GLU A 15 85.34 -30.94 67.81
N LYS A 16 86.24 -30.30 68.56
CA LYS A 16 87.58 -30.83 68.90
C LYS A 16 87.52 -32.23 69.54
N THR A 17 86.49 -32.50 70.34
CA THR A 17 86.24 -33.80 70.98
C THR A 17 85.87 -34.88 69.95
N LYS A 18 84.90 -34.59 69.06
CA LYS A 18 84.50 -35.50 67.97
C LYS A 18 85.64 -35.73 66.97
N ALA A 19 86.43 -34.69 66.69
CA ALA A 19 87.64 -34.77 65.87
C ALA A 19 88.71 -35.71 66.46
N GLN A 20 88.95 -35.63 67.78
CA GLN A 20 89.91 -36.51 68.45
C GLN A 20 89.47 -37.98 68.42
N VAL A 21 88.18 -38.24 68.65
CA VAL A 21 87.62 -39.61 68.58
C VAL A 21 87.81 -40.22 67.19
N LEU A 22 87.67 -39.45 66.11
CA LEU A 22 87.93 -39.92 64.75
C LEU A 22 89.41 -40.26 64.54
N LEU A 23 90.31 -39.42 65.06
CA LEU A 23 91.75 -39.68 64.97
C LEU A 23 92.14 -40.93 65.74
N ASP A 24 91.61 -41.13 66.94
CA ASP A 24 91.93 -42.30 67.77
C ASP A 24 91.44 -43.60 67.13
N ASN A 25 90.23 -43.60 66.56
CA ASN A 25 89.66 -44.79 65.90
C ASN A 25 90.35 -45.15 64.56
N PHE A 26 90.80 -44.16 63.79
CA PHE A 26 91.36 -44.41 62.45
C PHE A 26 92.89 -44.36 62.36
N SER A 27 93.59 -43.80 63.34
CA SER A 27 95.06 -43.69 63.34
C SER A 27 95.76 -45.04 63.28
N THR A 28 95.28 -46.04 64.04
CA THR A 28 95.85 -47.38 64.06
C THR A 28 95.75 -48.05 62.68
N TYR A 29 94.61 -47.89 61.99
CA TYR A 29 94.44 -48.45 60.64
C TYR A 29 95.37 -47.80 59.63
N PHE A 30 95.62 -46.49 59.76
CA PHE A 30 96.55 -45.76 58.89
C PHE A 30 98.00 -46.25 59.04
N GLN A 31 98.45 -46.47 60.27
CA GLN A 31 99.79 -47.02 60.54
C GLN A 31 99.94 -48.41 59.93
N VAL A 32 98.97 -49.30 60.18
CA VAL A 32 98.95 -50.65 59.62
C VAL A 32 98.97 -50.62 58.09
N ALA A 33 98.20 -49.74 57.46
CA ALA A 33 98.19 -49.59 56.01
C ALA A 33 99.55 -49.11 55.46
N SER A 34 100.19 -48.12 56.10
CA SER A 34 101.49 -47.60 55.68
C SER A 34 102.62 -48.66 55.81
N GLU A 35 102.58 -49.46 56.88
CA GLU A 35 103.54 -50.57 57.05
C GLU A 35 103.35 -51.65 55.98
N TRP A 36 102.10 -52.03 55.71
CA TRP A 36 101.80 -53.04 54.71
C TRP A 36 102.03 -52.55 53.28
N GLU A 37 101.92 -51.25 53.02
CA GLU A 37 102.29 -50.67 51.73
C GLU A 37 103.78 -50.89 51.42
N LYS A 38 104.65 -50.65 52.42
CA LYS A 38 106.10 -50.90 52.29
C LYS A 38 106.38 -52.38 52.08
N LYS A 39 105.78 -53.26 52.91
CA LYS A 39 105.95 -54.71 52.82
C LYS A 39 105.44 -55.27 51.48
N ALA A 40 104.30 -54.78 51.00
CA ALA A 40 103.71 -55.21 49.74
C ALA A 40 104.57 -54.81 48.54
N LYS A 41 105.15 -53.59 48.54
CA LYS A 41 106.07 -53.13 47.48
C LYS A 41 107.34 -53.98 47.38
N THR A 42 107.76 -54.63 48.46
CA THR A 42 108.91 -55.54 48.46
C THR A 42 108.59 -56.92 47.87
N ILE A 43 107.33 -57.35 47.90
CA ILE A 43 106.93 -58.66 47.39
C ILE A 43 106.69 -58.56 45.88
N VAL A 44 107.65 -59.03 45.09
CA VAL A 44 107.54 -59.13 43.63
C VAL A 44 107.65 -60.60 43.24
N VAL A 45 106.60 -61.13 42.61
CA VAL A 45 106.57 -62.52 42.12
C VAL A 45 106.88 -62.49 40.62
N SER A 46 108.01 -63.05 40.22
CA SER A 46 108.48 -63.09 38.83
C SER A 46 108.31 -64.45 38.16
N ASP A 47 108.27 -65.54 38.94
CA ASP A 47 108.18 -66.92 38.43
C ASP A 47 107.24 -67.79 39.27
N ALA A 48 106.66 -68.83 38.65
CA ALA A 48 105.68 -69.72 39.27
C ALA A 48 106.26 -70.61 40.38
N SER A 49 107.58 -70.78 40.46
CA SER A 49 108.24 -71.53 41.53
C SER A 49 108.33 -70.79 42.87
N GLN A 50 108.04 -69.47 42.90
CA GLN A 50 108.10 -68.61 44.10
C GLN A 50 106.88 -68.76 45.01
N GLU A 51 106.65 -69.98 45.52
CA GLU A 51 105.50 -70.32 46.36
C GLU A 51 105.41 -69.53 47.67
N VAL A 52 106.53 -69.12 48.24
CA VAL A 52 106.58 -68.45 49.54
C VAL A 52 106.06 -67.01 49.41
N GLU A 53 106.54 -66.29 48.40
CA GLU A 53 106.14 -64.93 48.08
C GLU A 53 104.65 -64.86 47.73
N MET A 54 104.14 -65.85 46.97
CA MET A 54 102.71 -65.98 46.66
C MET A 54 101.85 -66.23 47.91
N LYS A 55 102.31 -67.08 48.84
CA LYS A 55 101.62 -67.33 50.12
C LYS A 55 101.62 -66.07 50.99
N MET A 56 102.76 -65.36 51.08
CA MET A 56 102.87 -64.09 51.82
C MET A 56 101.97 -62.99 51.23
N ALA A 57 101.89 -62.89 49.90
CA ALA A 57 100.98 -61.98 49.22
C ALA A 57 99.50 -62.32 49.51
N ARG A 58 99.14 -63.61 49.52
CA ARG A 58 97.79 -64.05 49.87
C ARG A 58 97.43 -63.72 51.32
N VAL A 59 98.33 -63.98 52.27
CA VAL A 59 98.13 -63.66 53.69
C VAL A 59 97.99 -62.15 53.88
N GLY A 60 98.88 -61.36 53.29
CA GLY A 60 98.81 -59.90 53.33
C GLY A 60 97.50 -59.35 52.75
N ARG A 61 97.05 -59.89 51.60
CA ARG A 61 95.75 -59.51 51.00
C ARG A 61 94.57 -59.83 51.92
N LEU A 62 94.55 -61.02 52.54
CA LEU A 62 93.46 -61.41 53.44
C LEU A 62 93.44 -60.54 54.69
N PHE A 63 94.60 -60.26 55.28
CA PHE A 63 94.73 -59.36 56.41
C PHE A 63 94.27 -57.93 56.09
N LEU A 64 94.70 -57.37 54.95
CA LEU A 64 94.23 -56.05 54.51
C LEU A 64 92.73 -56.02 54.20
N ARG A 65 92.17 -57.12 53.65
CA ARG A 65 90.72 -57.26 53.45
C ARG A 65 89.97 -57.25 54.78
N GLU A 66 90.46 -57.95 55.80
CA GLU A 66 89.88 -57.96 57.14
C GLU A 66 89.90 -56.55 57.76
N LYS A 67 91.05 -55.86 57.69
CA LYS A 67 91.15 -54.48 58.19
C LYS A 67 90.25 -53.52 57.42
N ARG A 68 90.11 -53.68 56.10
CA ARG A 68 89.15 -52.89 55.29
C ARG A 68 87.71 -53.10 55.76
N ILE A 69 87.31 -54.33 56.04
CA ILE A 69 85.97 -54.63 56.55
C ILE A 69 85.77 -53.99 57.93
N ALA A 70 86.76 -54.09 58.82
CA ALA A 70 86.71 -53.46 60.14
C ALA A 70 86.55 -51.93 60.06
N ILE A 71 87.28 -51.26 59.17
CA ILE A 71 87.14 -49.82 58.93
C ILE A 71 85.69 -49.44 58.54
N GLU A 72 85.05 -50.22 57.67
CA GLU A 72 83.66 -49.98 57.29
C GLU A 72 82.67 -50.22 58.44
N HIS A 73 82.94 -51.18 59.34
CA HIS A 73 82.14 -51.35 60.56
C HIS A 73 82.29 -50.14 61.48
N THR A 74 83.52 -49.74 61.82
CA THR A 74 83.78 -48.56 62.66
C THR A 74 83.15 -47.29 62.07
N ARG A 75 83.21 -47.13 60.73
CA ARG A 75 82.53 -46.02 60.04
C ARG A 75 81.01 -46.06 60.22
N LYS A 76 80.39 -47.23 60.09
CA LYS A 76 78.93 -47.38 60.27
C LYS A 76 78.51 -47.09 61.70
N ASP A 77 79.24 -47.61 62.68
CA ASP A 77 78.94 -47.45 64.10
C ASP A 77 79.01 -45.98 64.52
N LEU A 78 80.09 -45.28 64.12
CA LEU A 78 80.24 -43.84 64.38
C LEU A 78 79.17 -43.00 63.68
N LYS A 79 78.76 -43.38 62.46
CA LYS A 79 77.68 -42.68 61.73
C LYS A 79 76.32 -42.92 62.37
N GLU A 80 76.07 -44.11 62.90
CA GLU A 80 74.81 -44.45 63.54
C GLU A 80 74.53 -43.56 64.74
N GLN A 81 75.55 -43.27 65.56
CA GLN A 81 75.44 -42.36 66.68
C GLN A 81 74.98 -40.96 66.23
N SER A 82 75.60 -40.39 65.19
CA SER A 82 75.20 -39.09 64.64
C SER A 82 73.79 -39.12 64.04
N LEU A 83 73.38 -40.23 63.42
CA LEU A 83 72.02 -40.38 62.91
C LEU A 83 70.98 -40.46 64.04
N ARG A 84 71.31 -41.13 65.15
CA ARG A 84 70.43 -41.16 66.34
C ARG A 84 70.36 -39.77 66.99
N GLU A 85 71.48 -39.06 67.10
CA GLU A 85 71.55 -37.68 67.60
C GLU A 85 70.68 -36.75 66.74
N GLY A 86 70.81 -36.80 65.41
CA GLY A 86 69.98 -36.04 64.48
C GLY A 86 68.48 -36.35 64.63
N LYS A 87 68.10 -37.63 64.67
CA LYS A 87 66.71 -38.04 64.89
C LYS A 87 66.14 -37.57 66.22
N ALA A 88 66.95 -37.54 67.28
CA ALA A 88 66.53 -37.03 68.58
C ALA A 88 66.28 -35.52 68.54
N ILE A 89 67.16 -34.75 67.88
CA ILE A 89 66.99 -33.31 67.68
C ILE A 89 65.72 -33.04 66.87
N ASP A 90 65.51 -33.75 65.76
CA ASP A 90 64.30 -33.62 64.94
C ASP A 90 63.04 -33.97 65.74
N GLY A 91 63.11 -35.02 66.56
CA GLY A 91 62.03 -35.41 67.48
C GLY A 91 61.68 -34.29 68.46
N ILE A 92 62.68 -33.70 69.12
CA ILE A 92 62.51 -32.58 70.05
C ILE A 92 61.92 -31.37 69.33
N ALA A 93 62.44 -31.02 68.15
CA ALA A 93 61.95 -29.89 67.36
C ALA A 93 60.47 -30.08 66.97
N ASN A 94 60.07 -31.28 66.57
CA ASN A 94 58.68 -31.59 66.24
C ASN A 94 57.75 -31.50 67.46
N VAL A 95 58.18 -32.00 68.62
CA VAL A 95 57.42 -31.87 69.88
C VAL A 95 57.24 -30.41 70.25
N LEU A 96 58.32 -29.61 70.21
CA LEU A 96 58.25 -28.18 70.52
C LEU A 96 57.33 -27.45 69.54
N LYS A 97 57.43 -27.75 68.24
CA LYS A 97 56.56 -27.16 67.21
C LYS A 97 55.08 -27.52 67.45
N ALA A 98 54.78 -28.77 67.79
CA ALA A 98 53.41 -29.20 68.08
C ALA A 98 52.81 -28.51 69.31
N LEU A 99 53.65 -28.08 70.27
CA LEU A 99 53.21 -27.30 71.42
C LEU A 99 53.05 -25.81 71.09
N ILE A 100 53.96 -25.23 70.31
CA ILE A 100 53.99 -23.79 70.02
C ILE A 100 52.88 -23.38 69.05
N VAL A 101 52.66 -24.13 67.97
CA VAL A 101 51.66 -23.78 66.92
C VAL A 101 50.25 -23.51 67.46
N PRO A 102 49.63 -24.38 68.29
CA PRO A 102 48.28 -24.10 68.81
C PRO A 102 48.25 -22.88 69.75
N ILE A 103 49.36 -22.57 70.42
CA ILE A 103 49.48 -21.37 71.27
C ILE A 103 49.54 -20.13 70.38
N GLU A 104 50.35 -20.14 69.32
CA GLU A 104 50.42 -19.06 68.33
C GLU A 104 49.06 -18.82 67.68
N GLU A 105 48.36 -19.86 67.24
CA GLU A 105 47.01 -19.74 66.66
C GLU A 105 46.00 -19.16 67.66
N HIS A 106 46.09 -19.53 68.93
CA HIS A 106 45.24 -18.95 69.97
C HIS A 106 45.54 -17.46 70.16
N LEU A 107 46.82 -17.09 70.26
CA LEU A 107 47.25 -15.71 70.43
C LEU A 107 46.89 -14.85 69.22
N GLU A 108 47.04 -15.37 68.01
CA GLU A 108 46.64 -14.70 66.76
C GLU A 108 45.13 -14.44 66.74
N LYS A 109 44.31 -15.40 67.20
CA LYS A 109 42.86 -15.18 67.36
C LYS A 109 42.55 -14.10 68.39
N GLN A 110 43.32 -14.00 69.47
CA GLN A 110 43.15 -12.92 70.45
C GLN A 110 43.56 -11.56 69.89
N GLU A 111 44.68 -11.50 69.16
CA GLU A 111 45.14 -10.29 68.46
C GLU A 111 44.08 -9.80 67.46
N LYS A 112 43.57 -10.71 66.64
CA LYS A 112 42.55 -10.41 65.62
C LYS A 112 41.13 -10.37 66.18
N TYR A 113 40.92 -10.46 67.48
CA TYR A 113 39.57 -10.55 68.06
C TYR A 113 38.68 -9.37 67.65
N VAL A 114 39.23 -8.15 67.67
CA VAL A 114 38.49 -6.94 67.28
C VAL A 114 38.13 -6.97 65.80
N GLU A 115 39.04 -7.39 64.92
CA GLU A 115 38.79 -7.52 63.49
C GLU A 115 37.76 -8.60 63.19
N ILE A 116 37.86 -9.75 63.85
CA ILE A 116 36.92 -10.86 63.75
C ILE A 116 35.52 -10.39 64.19
N LYS A 117 35.42 -9.71 65.34
CA LYS A 117 34.16 -9.15 65.83
C LYS A 117 33.56 -8.12 64.88
N ALA A 118 34.37 -7.20 64.37
CA ALA A 118 33.92 -6.20 63.41
C ALA A 118 33.43 -6.85 62.10
N ALA A 119 34.12 -7.88 61.61
CA ALA A 119 33.72 -8.64 60.43
C ALA A 119 32.43 -9.45 60.65
N GLU A 120 32.27 -10.07 61.81
CA GLU A 120 31.04 -10.77 62.21
C GLU A 120 29.85 -9.81 62.27
N GLU A 121 30.02 -8.65 62.91
CA GLU A 121 28.97 -7.63 62.99
C GLU A 121 28.63 -7.05 61.61
N ALA A 122 29.63 -6.80 60.76
CA ALA A 122 29.41 -6.34 59.40
C ALA A 122 28.62 -7.36 58.58
N LYS A 123 28.97 -8.65 58.67
CA LYS A 123 28.22 -9.74 58.03
C LYS A 123 26.80 -9.84 58.56
N ARG A 124 26.61 -9.74 59.88
CA ARG A 124 25.27 -9.78 60.49
C ARG A 124 24.41 -8.63 59.99
N LYS A 125 24.95 -7.41 59.93
CA LYS A 125 24.25 -6.24 59.38
C LYS A 125 23.91 -6.41 57.89
N GLN A 126 24.78 -7.04 57.11
CA GLN A 126 24.51 -7.34 55.70
C GLN A 126 23.36 -8.34 55.56
N ILE A 127 23.38 -9.43 56.34
CA ILE A 127 22.31 -10.43 56.34
C ILE A 127 20.98 -9.81 56.78
N GLU A 128 20.97 -9.04 57.88
CA GLU A 128 19.77 -8.33 58.35
C GLU A 128 19.23 -7.33 57.31
N ALA A 129 20.12 -6.62 56.60
CA ALA A 129 19.72 -5.71 55.53
C ALA A 129 19.16 -6.43 54.30
N GLU A 130 19.76 -7.57 53.93
CA GLU A 130 19.29 -8.41 52.83
C GLU A 130 17.92 -9.04 53.14
N GLU A 131 17.74 -9.59 54.34
CA GLU A 131 16.47 -10.13 54.81
C GLU A 131 15.38 -9.06 54.82
N LYS A 132 15.70 -7.84 55.28
CA LYS A 132 14.76 -6.72 55.27
C LYS A 132 14.39 -6.31 53.84
N ALA A 133 15.36 -6.20 52.94
CA ALA A 133 15.12 -5.88 51.54
C ALA A 133 14.26 -6.96 50.84
N GLU A 134 14.48 -8.23 51.17
CA GLU A 134 13.68 -9.34 50.66
C GLU A 134 12.25 -9.31 51.20
N GLN A 135 12.07 -9.05 52.50
CA GLN A 135 10.75 -8.87 53.10
C GLN A 135 9.99 -7.70 52.47
N GLU A 136 10.66 -6.57 52.21
CA GLU A 136 10.07 -5.43 51.52
C GLU A 136 9.69 -5.77 50.07
N ARG A 137 10.52 -6.53 49.35
CA ARG A 137 10.21 -7.01 47.99
C ARG A 137 8.99 -7.91 47.97
N ILE A 138 8.94 -8.91 48.85
CA ILE A 138 7.81 -9.83 48.98
C ILE A 138 6.54 -9.06 49.38
N ALA A 139 6.64 -8.09 50.29
CA ALA A 139 5.51 -7.27 50.71
C ALA A 139 4.99 -6.41 49.54
N LYS A 140 5.88 -5.80 48.76
CA LYS A 140 5.54 -5.02 47.57
C LYS A 140 4.87 -5.90 46.50
N GLU A 141 5.43 -7.08 46.22
CA GLU A 141 4.86 -8.01 45.24
C GLU A 141 3.46 -8.47 45.66
N LYS A 142 3.26 -8.82 46.94
CA LYS A 142 1.93 -9.16 47.47
C LYS A 142 0.94 -8.00 47.38
N ALA A 143 1.39 -6.76 47.62
CA ALA A 143 0.55 -5.57 47.48
C ALA A 143 0.16 -5.33 46.02
N GLU A 144 1.11 -5.45 45.08
CA GLU A 144 0.85 -5.35 43.64
C GLU A 144 -0.08 -6.46 43.14
N GLU A 145 0.09 -7.70 43.62
CA GLU A 145 -0.79 -8.81 43.26
C GLU A 145 -2.22 -8.57 43.76
N ALA A 146 -2.39 -8.08 45.00
CA ALA A 146 -3.68 -7.72 45.56
C ALA A 146 -4.34 -6.56 44.79
N GLU A 147 -3.56 -5.57 44.35
CA GLU A 147 -4.05 -4.48 43.49
C GLU A 147 -4.46 -5.00 42.11
N ARG A 148 -3.65 -5.85 41.47
CA ARG A 148 -3.99 -6.48 40.18
C ARG A 148 -5.26 -7.31 40.27
N LYS A 149 -5.48 -8.04 41.38
CA LYS A 149 -6.72 -8.80 41.60
C LYS A 149 -7.92 -7.87 41.68
N ARG A 150 -7.84 -6.77 42.44
CA ARG A 150 -8.90 -5.75 42.51
C ARG A 150 -9.22 -5.15 41.14
N ILE A 151 -8.19 -4.76 40.37
CA ILE A 151 -8.37 -4.22 39.02
C ILE A 151 -9.03 -5.25 38.09
N ARG A 152 -8.63 -6.53 38.16
CA ARG A 152 -9.25 -7.59 37.35
C ARG A 152 -10.73 -7.77 37.71
N GLU A 153 -11.05 -7.83 38.99
CA GLU A 153 -12.44 -7.95 39.45
C GLU A 153 -13.29 -6.76 39.01
N GLU A 154 -12.75 -5.55 39.10
CA GLU A 154 -13.41 -4.34 38.63
C GLU A 154 -13.59 -4.33 37.10
N ASN A 155 -12.56 -4.70 36.34
CA ASN A 155 -12.64 -4.80 34.88
C ASN A 155 -13.67 -5.85 34.44
N ILE A 156 -13.76 -6.99 35.13
CA ILE A 156 -14.78 -8.02 34.85
C ILE A 156 -16.18 -7.45 35.12
N ARG A 157 -16.37 -6.68 36.20
CA ARG A 157 -17.66 -6.02 36.47
C ARG A 157 -18.02 -5.02 35.37
N LEU A 158 -17.07 -4.18 34.97
CA LEU A 158 -17.26 -3.17 33.92
C LEU A 158 -17.55 -3.80 32.56
N GLN A 159 -16.88 -4.92 32.21
CA GLN A 159 -17.16 -5.66 30.99
C GLN A 159 -18.57 -6.22 30.99
N LYS A 160 -19.03 -6.84 32.09
CA LYS A 160 -20.41 -7.33 32.20
C LYS A 160 -21.43 -6.20 32.09
N GLU A 161 -21.17 -5.06 32.72
CA GLU A 161 -22.03 -3.88 32.61
C GLU A 161 -22.06 -3.31 31.19
N ALA A 162 -20.92 -3.30 30.50
CA ALA A 162 -20.82 -2.88 29.10
C ALA A 162 -21.55 -3.84 28.16
N GLU A 163 -21.38 -5.15 28.33
CA GLU A 163 -22.09 -6.18 27.56
C GLU A 163 -23.61 -6.09 27.77
N GLU A 164 -24.07 -5.83 29.00
CA GLU A 164 -25.50 -5.65 29.28
C GLU A 164 -26.04 -4.39 28.61
N ARG A 165 -25.28 -3.28 28.62
CA ARG A 165 -25.64 -2.06 27.89
C ARG A 165 -25.67 -2.28 26.39
N GLU A 166 -24.69 -2.98 25.83
CA GLU A 166 -24.64 -3.28 24.40
C GLU A 166 -25.82 -4.14 23.98
N ARG A 167 -26.16 -5.17 24.76
CA ARG A 167 -27.37 -5.99 24.52
C ARG A 167 -28.64 -5.14 24.53
N LYS A 168 -28.82 -4.27 25.52
CA LYS A 168 -29.97 -3.34 25.58
C LYS A 168 -30.00 -2.40 24.37
N MET A 169 -28.86 -1.87 23.95
CA MET A 169 -28.76 -1.00 22.78
C MET A 169 -29.07 -1.74 21.48
N ILE A 170 -28.67 -3.01 21.35
CA ILE A 170 -29.00 -3.86 20.19
C ILE A 170 -30.50 -4.16 20.19
N GLU A 171 -31.06 -4.58 21.32
CA GLU A 171 -32.51 -4.84 21.46
C GLU A 171 -33.34 -3.59 21.15
N GLU A 172 -32.92 -2.41 21.61
CA GLU A 172 -33.59 -1.13 21.32
C GLU A 172 -33.49 -0.75 19.83
N LYS A 173 -32.32 -0.96 19.20
CA LYS A 173 -32.14 -0.73 17.76
C LYS A 173 -32.97 -1.69 16.92
N GLU A 174 -33.01 -2.97 17.26
CA GLU A 174 -33.83 -3.97 16.57
C GLU A 174 -35.32 -3.66 16.72
N ALA A 175 -35.77 -3.22 17.91
CA ALA A 175 -37.14 -2.79 18.12
C ALA A 175 -37.48 -1.54 17.29
N ALA A 176 -36.59 -0.54 17.25
CA ALA A 176 -36.76 0.66 16.44
C ALA A 176 -36.77 0.34 14.94
N GLU A 177 -35.92 -0.57 14.47
CA GLU A 177 -35.88 -1.01 13.07
C GLU A 177 -37.16 -1.76 12.67
N ARG A 178 -37.69 -2.63 13.55
CA ARG A 178 -38.98 -3.30 13.33
C ARG A 178 -40.11 -2.28 13.20
N ILE A 179 -40.19 -1.30 14.09
CA ILE A 179 -41.20 -0.23 14.03
C ILE A 179 -41.07 0.57 12.73
N LEU A 180 -39.84 0.95 12.35
CA LEU A 180 -39.60 1.71 11.12
C LEU A 180 -39.98 0.91 9.87
N LYS A 181 -39.66 -0.39 9.84
CA LYS A 181 -40.01 -1.28 8.72
C LYS A 181 -41.52 -1.47 8.61
N GLU A 182 -42.22 -1.66 9.73
CA GLU A 182 -43.68 -1.73 9.75
C GLU A 182 -44.33 -0.42 9.26
N GLU A 183 -43.78 0.73 9.63
CA GLU A 183 -44.26 2.03 9.15
C GLU A 183 -43.99 2.23 7.65
N GLN A 184 -42.81 1.82 7.16
CA GLN A 184 -42.48 1.85 5.73
C GLN A 184 -43.40 0.95 4.92
N GLU A 185 -43.62 -0.30 5.35
CA GLU A 185 -44.54 -1.22 4.68
C GLU A 185 -45.97 -0.68 4.67
N ARG A 186 -46.42 -0.04 5.76
CA ARG A 186 -47.72 0.60 5.81
C ARG A 186 -47.82 1.76 4.81
N ARG A 187 -46.83 2.65 4.76
CA ARG A 187 -46.77 3.76 3.80
C ARG A 187 -46.73 3.25 2.35
N GLU A 188 -45.98 2.19 2.07
CA GLU A 188 -45.93 1.57 0.73
C GLU A 188 -47.28 0.98 0.33
N ARG A 189 -47.99 0.30 1.25
CA ARG A 189 -49.34 -0.21 0.99
C ARG A 189 -50.34 0.92 0.75
N GLU A 190 -50.25 2.01 1.51
CA GLU A 190 -51.10 3.19 1.32
C GLU A 190 -50.84 3.85 -0.05
N LEU A 191 -49.56 4.06 -0.42
CA LEU A 191 -49.18 4.60 -1.73
C LEU A 191 -49.54 3.67 -2.89
N ALA A 192 -49.43 2.35 -2.72
CA ALA A 192 -49.85 1.38 -3.73
C ALA A 192 -51.37 1.39 -3.94
N ALA A 193 -52.15 1.49 -2.85
CA ALA A 193 -53.60 1.62 -2.93
C ALA A 193 -54.03 2.94 -3.60
N GLU A 194 -53.32 4.04 -3.32
CA GLU A 194 -53.57 5.33 -3.99
C GLU A 194 -53.23 5.28 -5.48
N ARG A 195 -52.09 4.68 -5.85
CA ARG A 195 -51.71 4.47 -7.26
C ARG A 195 -52.70 3.60 -8.00
N ALA A 196 -53.20 2.52 -7.38
CA ALA A 196 -54.22 1.65 -7.97
C ALA A 196 -55.53 2.42 -8.23
N LYS A 197 -55.99 3.23 -7.27
CA LYS A 197 -57.17 4.09 -7.46
C LYS A 197 -56.98 5.13 -8.56
N ALA A 198 -55.80 5.77 -8.62
CA ALA A 198 -55.49 6.74 -9.66
C ALA A 198 -55.38 6.08 -11.05
N GLU A 199 -54.88 4.85 -11.14
CA GLU A 199 -54.83 4.09 -12.39
C GLU A 199 -56.24 3.68 -12.86
N GLU A 200 -57.10 3.23 -11.95
CA GLU A 200 -58.52 2.93 -12.22
C GLU A 200 -59.26 4.18 -12.73
N GLU A 201 -59.07 5.33 -12.07
CA GLU A 201 -59.67 6.60 -12.50
C GLU A 201 -59.14 7.05 -13.88
N ARG A 202 -57.84 6.85 -14.16
CA ARG A 202 -57.27 7.14 -15.48
C ARG A 202 -57.84 6.25 -16.57
N LEU A 203 -58.05 4.97 -16.29
CA LEU A 203 -58.66 4.03 -17.23
C LEU A 203 -60.11 4.42 -17.52
N GLU A 204 -60.88 4.80 -16.50
CA GLU A 204 -62.25 5.31 -16.69
C GLU A 204 -62.29 6.59 -17.54
N VAL A 205 -61.37 7.52 -17.30
CA VAL A 205 -61.28 8.76 -18.09
C VAL A 205 -60.89 8.43 -19.54
N GLU A 206 -59.99 7.47 -19.75
CA GLU A 206 -59.59 7.03 -21.09
C GLU A 206 -60.75 6.35 -21.84
N GLU A 207 -61.52 5.48 -21.18
CA GLU A 207 -62.72 4.88 -21.76
C GLU A 207 -63.78 5.93 -22.11
N LYS A 208 -64.04 6.89 -21.22
CA LYS A 208 -64.96 8.01 -21.48
C LYS A 208 -64.48 8.85 -22.68
N GLN A 209 -63.18 9.08 -22.81
CA GLN A 209 -62.60 9.79 -23.96
C GLN A 209 -62.67 8.98 -25.26
N ARG A 210 -62.49 7.66 -25.22
CA ARG A 210 -62.65 6.78 -26.38
C ARG A 210 -64.11 6.76 -26.84
N ALA A 211 -65.05 6.61 -25.91
CA ALA A 211 -66.49 6.68 -26.21
C ALA A 211 -66.91 8.05 -26.79
N TYR A 212 -66.32 9.14 -26.30
CA TYR A 212 -66.56 10.48 -26.87
C TYR A 212 -65.98 10.62 -28.28
N LYS A 213 -64.74 10.16 -28.51
CA LYS A 213 -64.11 10.18 -29.85
C LYS A 213 -64.89 9.36 -30.87
N GLU A 214 -65.43 8.21 -30.48
CA GLU A 214 -66.26 7.38 -31.36
C GLU A 214 -67.59 8.06 -31.72
N LYS A 215 -68.23 8.75 -30.76
CA LYS A 215 -69.44 9.56 -31.04
C LYS A 215 -69.14 10.69 -32.02
N VAL A 216 -68.03 11.41 -31.82
CA VAL A 216 -67.59 12.50 -32.71
C VAL A 216 -67.23 11.99 -34.10
N GLN A 217 -66.68 10.78 -34.23
CA GLN A 217 -66.43 10.16 -35.53
C GLN A 217 -67.74 9.81 -36.26
N LYS A 218 -68.72 9.23 -35.56
CA LYS A 218 -70.04 8.92 -36.16
C LYS A 218 -70.77 10.18 -36.63
N GLU A 219 -70.71 11.28 -35.87
CA GLU A 219 -71.27 12.57 -36.27
C GLU A 219 -70.53 13.17 -37.48
N LYS A 220 -69.20 13.03 -37.57
CA LYS A 220 -68.41 13.46 -38.74
C LYS A 220 -68.73 12.65 -39.99
N GLU A 221 -68.85 11.33 -39.87
CA GLU A 221 -69.23 10.45 -40.99
C GLU A 221 -70.64 10.77 -41.50
N GLU A 222 -71.57 11.09 -40.59
CA GLU A 222 -72.94 11.48 -40.98
C GLU A 222 -72.98 12.87 -41.63
N ALA A 223 -72.20 13.83 -41.13
CA ALA A 223 -72.02 15.15 -41.75
C ALA A 223 -71.36 15.05 -43.13
N GLU A 224 -70.36 14.17 -43.30
CA GLU A 224 -69.70 13.93 -44.59
C GLU A 224 -70.65 13.27 -45.60
N ARG A 225 -71.52 12.35 -45.15
CA ARG A 225 -72.56 11.75 -45.99
C ARG A 225 -73.59 12.79 -46.46
N VAL A 226 -73.98 13.72 -45.59
CA VAL A 226 -74.88 14.84 -45.96
C VAL A 226 -74.19 15.81 -46.94
N ALA A 227 -72.91 16.13 -46.70
CA ALA A 227 -72.13 16.99 -47.61
C ALA A 227 -71.97 16.38 -49.01
N ARG A 228 -71.74 15.06 -49.11
CA ARG A 228 -71.60 14.35 -50.39
C ARG A 228 -72.90 14.38 -51.21
N LEU A 229 -74.05 14.22 -50.55
CA LEU A 229 -75.36 14.30 -51.18
C LEU A 229 -75.70 15.72 -51.67
N ASP A 230 -75.24 16.75 -50.97
CA ASP A 230 -75.41 18.15 -51.42
C ASP A 230 -74.45 18.52 -52.55
N GLN A 231 -73.26 17.92 -52.62
CA GLN A 231 -72.31 18.09 -53.72
C GLN A 231 -72.84 17.46 -55.02
N GLU A 232 -73.39 16.24 -54.95
CA GLU A 232 -74.04 15.60 -56.12
C GLU A 232 -75.26 16.38 -56.65
N LYS A 233 -76.01 17.06 -55.77
CA LYS A 233 -77.11 17.95 -56.18
C LYS A 233 -76.59 19.22 -56.85
N LYS A 234 -75.51 19.82 -56.34
CA LYS A 234 -74.87 20.99 -56.95
C LYS A 234 -74.25 20.66 -58.33
N ASP A 235 -73.66 19.48 -58.48
CA ASP A 235 -73.06 19.05 -59.74
C ASP A 235 -74.10 18.78 -60.85
N LYS A 236 -75.29 18.28 -60.50
CA LYS A 236 -76.42 18.14 -61.44
C LYS A 236 -76.95 19.48 -61.94
N ILE A 237 -77.06 20.48 -61.06
CA ILE A 237 -77.51 21.84 -61.41
C ILE A 237 -76.49 22.55 -62.32
N ILE A 238 -75.19 22.38 -62.04
CA ILE A 238 -74.11 22.98 -62.85
C ILE A 238 -74.01 22.32 -64.24
N ALA A 239 -74.28 21.01 -64.35
CA ALA A 239 -74.31 20.31 -65.64
C ALA A 239 -75.49 20.77 -66.53
N GLU A 240 -76.66 21.02 -65.95
CA GLU A 240 -77.85 21.48 -66.65
C GLU A 240 -77.71 22.95 -67.13
N GLN A 241 -77.08 23.81 -66.33
CA GLN A 241 -76.78 25.20 -66.73
C GLN A 241 -75.70 25.27 -67.82
N LYS A 242 -74.65 24.44 -67.75
CA LYS A 242 -73.61 24.38 -68.81
C LYS A 242 -74.15 23.85 -70.15
N ALA A 243 -75.15 22.97 -70.13
CA ALA A 243 -75.81 22.49 -71.35
C ALA A 243 -76.69 23.57 -72.01
N ARG A 244 -77.40 24.40 -71.21
CA ARG A 244 -78.17 25.55 -71.73
C ARG A 244 -77.29 26.63 -72.34
N VAL A 245 -76.18 26.99 -71.68
CA VAL A 245 -75.25 28.02 -72.18
C VAL A 245 -74.54 27.59 -73.47
N LYS A 246 -74.18 26.31 -73.62
CA LYS A 246 -73.60 25.80 -74.88
C LYS A 246 -74.58 25.84 -76.06
N ALA A 247 -75.85 25.48 -75.83
CA ALA A 247 -76.88 25.53 -76.88
C ALA A 247 -77.25 26.97 -77.31
N GLU A 248 -77.06 27.95 -76.43
CA GLU A 248 -77.29 29.37 -76.71
C GLU A 248 -76.09 30.01 -77.44
N GLN A 249 -74.86 29.61 -77.08
CA GLN A 249 -73.63 30.07 -77.75
C GLN A 249 -73.51 29.55 -79.20
N GLU A 250 -73.93 28.31 -79.48
CA GLU A 250 -73.93 27.76 -80.85
C GLU A 250 -74.98 28.43 -81.78
N LYS A 251 -76.09 28.93 -81.23
CA LYS A 251 -77.08 29.72 -81.99
C LYS A 251 -76.57 31.12 -82.31
N ALA A 252 -75.93 31.79 -81.35
CA ALA A 252 -75.36 33.12 -81.55
C ALA A 252 -74.15 33.14 -82.52
N GLU A 253 -73.38 32.05 -82.60
CA GLU A 253 -72.23 31.97 -83.52
C GLU A 253 -72.64 31.73 -84.99
N LYS A 254 -73.78 31.06 -85.23
CA LYS A 254 -74.37 30.92 -86.57
C LYS A 254 -74.93 32.25 -87.11
N GLU A 255 -75.59 33.05 -86.28
CA GLU A 255 -76.11 34.37 -86.66
C GLU A 255 -74.98 35.40 -86.91
N LYS A 256 -73.86 35.32 -86.18
CA LYS A 256 -72.69 36.18 -86.43
C LYS A 256 -72.00 35.88 -87.77
N LYS A 257 -71.89 34.62 -88.17
CA LYS A 257 -71.25 34.24 -89.44
C LYS A 257 -72.06 34.66 -90.67
N GLU A 258 -73.39 34.64 -90.59
CA GLU A 258 -74.27 35.15 -91.66
C GLU A 258 -74.30 36.69 -91.74
N ALA A 259 -74.06 37.39 -90.62
CA ALA A 259 -73.97 38.85 -90.59
C ALA A 259 -72.61 39.37 -91.13
N GLU A 260 -71.50 38.70 -90.83
CA GLU A 260 -70.16 39.10 -91.31
C GLU A 260 -69.99 38.91 -92.83
N GLU A 261 -70.63 37.91 -93.43
CA GLU A 261 -70.57 37.67 -94.88
C GLU A 261 -71.36 38.73 -95.68
N LYS A 262 -72.48 39.22 -95.14
CA LYS A 262 -73.25 40.33 -95.75
C LYS A 262 -72.52 41.67 -95.66
N VAL A 263 -71.81 41.94 -94.55
CA VAL A 263 -71.03 43.17 -94.37
C VAL A 263 -69.81 43.21 -95.28
N ARG A 264 -69.18 42.07 -95.55
CA ARG A 264 -68.01 41.98 -96.45
C ARG A 264 -68.36 42.27 -97.91
N ILE A 265 -69.53 41.85 -98.39
CA ILE A 265 -70.02 42.12 -99.75
C ILE A 265 -70.39 43.61 -99.94
N GLU A 266 -70.87 44.28 -98.89
CA GLU A 266 -71.24 45.71 -98.93
C GLU A 266 -70.00 46.63 -98.93
N ILE A 267 -68.94 46.27 -98.19
CA ILE A 267 -67.70 47.06 -98.11
C ILE A 267 -66.93 47.03 -99.44
N GLU A 268 -66.86 45.89 -100.12
CA GLU A 268 -66.17 45.75 -101.41
C GLU A 268 -66.85 46.55 -102.54
N ARG A 269 -68.16 46.78 -102.42
CA ARG A 269 -68.94 47.61 -103.36
C ARG A 269 -68.71 49.12 -103.12
N ARG A 270 -68.63 49.55 -101.86
CA ARG A 270 -68.34 50.94 -101.50
C ARG A 270 -66.91 51.37 -101.83
N GLU A 271 -65.93 50.47 -101.75
CA GLU A 271 -64.55 50.79 -102.14
C GLU A 271 -64.39 51.04 -103.65
N LYS A 272 -65.17 50.35 -104.49
CA LYS A 272 -65.22 50.60 -105.95
C LYS A 272 -65.91 51.92 -106.30
N GLU A 273 -66.99 52.26 -105.60
CA GLU A 273 -67.71 53.53 -105.79
C GLU A 273 -66.88 54.76 -105.34
N VAL A 274 -66.10 54.65 -104.26
CA VAL A 274 -65.23 55.74 -103.77
C VAL A 274 -63.99 55.95 -104.65
N ALA A 275 -63.46 54.89 -105.28
CA ALA A 275 -62.36 55.00 -106.23
C ALA A 275 -62.79 55.73 -107.53
N GLU A 276 -64.02 55.50 -108.00
CA GLU A 276 -64.56 56.14 -109.21
C GLU A 276 -64.91 57.63 -109.00
N GLN A 277 -65.34 58.01 -107.79
CA GLN A 277 -65.59 59.42 -107.44
C GLN A 277 -64.30 60.23 -107.24
N LYS A 278 -63.22 59.62 -106.75
CA LYS A 278 -61.91 60.29 -106.65
C LYS A 278 -61.26 60.58 -108.01
N ALA A 279 -61.49 59.73 -109.02
CA ALA A 279 -61.02 59.97 -110.38
C ALA A 279 -61.74 61.15 -111.07
N LYS A 280 -63.06 61.31 -110.86
CA LYS A 280 -63.84 62.42 -111.43
C LYS A 280 -63.55 63.78 -110.77
N ALA A 281 -63.28 63.81 -109.46
CA ALA A 281 -62.93 65.03 -108.75
C ALA A 281 -61.52 65.58 -109.07
N GLU A 282 -60.60 64.72 -109.52
CA GLU A 282 -59.24 65.12 -109.91
C GLU A 282 -59.18 65.71 -111.34
N GLU A 283 -60.11 65.31 -112.22
CA GLU A 283 -60.30 65.94 -113.55
C GLU A 283 -60.95 67.33 -113.45
N GLU A 284 -61.95 67.54 -112.58
CA GLU A 284 -62.63 68.83 -112.44
C GLU A 284 -61.75 69.91 -111.76
N LYS A 285 -60.86 69.53 -110.84
CA LYS A 285 -59.93 70.51 -110.23
C LYS A 285 -58.87 71.03 -111.20
N LYS A 286 -58.40 70.20 -112.14
CA LYS A 286 -57.48 70.62 -113.21
C LYS A 286 -58.14 71.56 -114.23
N ALA A 287 -59.46 71.56 -114.35
CA ALA A 287 -60.21 72.50 -115.20
C ALA A 287 -60.42 73.88 -114.52
N TYR A 288 -60.54 73.95 -113.20
CA TYR A 288 -60.75 75.21 -112.47
C TYR A 288 -59.48 76.08 -112.37
N GLU A 289 -58.29 75.47 -112.25
CA GLU A 289 -57.00 76.18 -112.18
C GLU A 289 -56.58 76.86 -113.50
N ALA A 290 -57.22 76.55 -114.62
CA ALA A 290 -56.96 77.20 -115.92
C ALA A 290 -57.73 78.52 -116.14
N SER A 291 -58.70 78.86 -115.27
CA SER A 291 -59.67 79.95 -115.50
C SER A 291 -59.42 81.25 -114.72
N LEU A 292 -58.41 81.31 -113.85
CA LEU A 292 -58.13 82.47 -112.99
C LEU A 292 -57.06 83.41 -113.58
N ILE A 293 -57.51 84.54 -114.14
CA ILE A 293 -56.68 85.63 -114.70
C ILE A 293 -56.24 86.60 -113.60
N LYS A 294 -54.93 86.88 -113.50
CA LYS A 294 -54.33 87.80 -112.52
C LYS A 294 -54.12 89.21 -113.10
N CYS A 295 -54.74 90.22 -112.48
CA CYS A 295 -54.67 91.65 -112.84
C CYS A 295 -53.24 92.25 -112.67
N PRO A 296 -52.64 92.94 -113.66
CA PRO A 296 -51.20 93.27 -113.68
C PRO A 296 -50.73 94.43 -112.78
N PHE A 297 -51.63 95.20 -112.15
CA PHE A 297 -51.26 96.40 -111.38
C PHE A 297 -51.59 96.31 -109.88
N CYS A 298 -52.36 95.29 -109.46
CA CYS A 298 -52.66 95.02 -108.04
C CYS A 298 -52.83 93.52 -107.67
N LYS A 299 -52.73 92.60 -108.65
CA LYS A 299 -52.74 91.12 -108.58
C LYS A 299 -53.73 90.40 -107.64
N LYS A 300 -54.79 91.07 -107.18
CA LYS A 300 -55.99 90.41 -106.61
C LYS A 300 -56.77 89.66 -107.71
N SER A 301 -57.24 88.47 -107.37
CA SER A 301 -58.07 87.60 -108.21
C SER A 301 -59.55 87.78 -107.86
N PHE A 302 -60.39 88.00 -108.87
CA PHE A 302 -61.84 88.14 -108.74
C PHE A 302 -62.54 87.16 -109.69
N SER A 303 -63.55 86.46 -109.19
CA SER A 303 -64.52 85.73 -110.02
C SER A 303 -65.77 86.59 -110.24
N LEU A 304 -66.16 86.73 -111.49
CA LEU A 304 -67.38 87.40 -111.97
C LEU A 304 -68.49 86.36 -112.05
N GLU A 305 -69.50 86.42 -111.17
CA GLU A 305 -70.92 86.15 -111.48
C GLU A 305 -71.80 86.18 -110.23
N GLN A 306 -72.52 87.29 -110.05
CA GLN A 306 -73.92 87.25 -109.60
C GLN A 306 -74.81 87.06 -110.84
N VAL A 307 -76.06 86.60 -110.63
CA VAL A 307 -77.25 86.69 -111.52
C VAL A 307 -77.65 85.38 -112.26
N LYS A 308 -78.47 84.53 -111.61
CA LYS A 308 -79.79 84.00 -112.09
C LYS A 308 -80.20 82.67 -111.41
N GLY A 309 -81.42 82.65 -110.85
CA GLY A 309 -82.36 81.53 -111.05
C GLY A 309 -82.48 80.42 -109.97
N LYS A 310 -83.64 80.43 -109.29
CA LYS A 310 -84.42 79.34 -108.63
C LYS A 310 -84.31 77.92 -109.25
N PRO A 311 -84.70 76.80 -108.58
CA PRO A 311 -85.81 76.60 -107.59
C PRO A 311 -85.39 75.95 -106.25
N GLU A 312 -86.11 76.10 -105.11
CA GLU A 312 -87.36 75.40 -104.68
C GLU A 312 -87.18 73.86 -104.80
N ASP A 313 -87.00 73.12 -103.70
CA ASP A 313 -88.00 72.64 -102.72
C ASP A 313 -89.05 71.71 -103.38
N ASP A 314 -89.50 70.72 -102.62
CA ASP A 314 -90.45 69.62 -102.93
C ASP A 314 -89.77 68.23 -102.86
N SER A 315 -89.87 67.54 -101.71
CA SER A 315 -91.00 66.70 -101.32
C SER A 315 -91.14 65.46 -102.21
N GLU A 316 -91.18 64.29 -101.59
CA GLU A 316 -92.19 63.29 -101.91
C GLU A 316 -92.08 62.14 -100.91
N VAL A 317 -92.93 62.19 -99.90
CA VAL A 317 -93.69 60.99 -99.56
C VAL A 317 -94.69 60.84 -100.71
N PRO A 318 -94.92 59.62 -101.19
CA PRO A 318 -96.31 59.25 -101.40
C PRO A 318 -96.60 57.84 -100.87
N PHE A 319 -97.87 57.66 -100.54
CA PHE A 319 -98.69 56.48 -100.83
C PHE A 319 -98.00 55.23 -101.40
#